data_AF-A0AAP5I7G8-F1
#
_entry.id   AF-A0AAP5I7G8-F1
#
_cell.length_a   1.000
_cell.length_b   1.000
_cell.length_c   1.000
_cell.angle_alpha   90.00
_cell.angle_beta   90.00
_cell.angle_gamma   90.00
#
_symmetry.space_group_name_H-M   'P 1'
#
loop_
_entity.id
_entity.type
_entity.pdbx_description
1 polymer ?
#
loop_
_entity_poly.entity_id
_entity_poly.type
_entity_poly.pdbx_seq_one_letter_code
_entity_poly.pdbx_strand_id
1 'polypeptide(L)'
;MPCRISYQDDCVEIESAEELLVALELTPPEVDEELLSQIGEKITEIVTNDEEFLLLLEKIIDTKGASKQPYLRCFGDKLNKVVTKGETLKKSLALLCRPSDQEYFLATLGQSALRKCISNVGDIAEALEWLYGKTDSFFLELIGWDFVIKFINSGACLSTLVKSIELQEARELLAKMGWEKVLECIQSPNDLMYAFIGLSGASDRDLIDKLVEHEKLQHVIPSTQELDKICQRGLSHENALYLRAKYSETKSSV
;
A
#
# COMPACT_ATOMS: atom_id res chain seq x y z
N MET A 1 -20.31 27.46 8.37
CA MET A 1 -21.72 27.93 8.25
C MET A 1 -22.55 26.70 7.94
N PRO A 2 -23.78 26.55 8.47
CA PRO A 2 -24.61 25.39 8.18
C PRO A 2 -24.81 25.21 6.67
N CYS A 3 -24.72 23.96 6.20
CA CYS A 3 -24.98 23.61 4.82
C CYS A 3 -26.45 23.24 4.64
N ARG A 4 -27.11 23.88 3.69
CA ARG A 4 -28.54 23.69 3.46
C ARG A 4 -28.75 22.70 2.32
N ILE A 5 -29.46 21.60 2.59
CA ILE A 5 -29.89 20.61 1.58
C ILE A 5 -31.41 20.60 1.47
N SER A 6 -31.94 20.30 0.28
CA SER A 6 -33.37 20.28 -0.02
C SER A 6 -33.77 19.00 -0.76
N TYR A 7 -34.90 18.40 -0.37
CA TYR A 7 -35.48 17.21 -1.01
C TYR A 7 -37.00 17.18 -0.80
N GLN A 8 -37.79 16.96 -1.87
CA GLN A 8 -39.27 16.82 -1.83
C GLN A 8 -39.99 17.82 -0.90
N ASP A 9 -39.68 19.11 -1.08
CA ASP A 9 -40.21 20.26 -0.30
C ASP A 9 -39.67 20.43 1.13
N ASP A 10 -38.94 19.45 1.66
CA ASP A 10 -38.23 19.57 2.94
C ASP A 10 -36.86 20.19 2.75
N CYS A 11 -36.45 20.98 3.75
CA CYS A 11 -35.16 21.64 3.75
C CYS A 11 -34.52 21.60 5.12
N VAL A 12 -33.29 21.11 5.18
CA VAL A 12 -32.57 20.83 6.42
C VAL A 12 -31.22 21.53 6.39
N GLU A 13 -30.82 22.06 7.55
CA GLU A 13 -29.47 22.57 7.79
C GLU A 13 -28.61 21.44 8.38
N ILE A 14 -27.44 21.24 7.78
CA ILE A 14 -26.46 20.21 8.13
C ILE A 14 -25.22 20.93 8.68
N GLU A 15 -24.91 20.65 9.93
CA GLU A 15 -23.78 21.22 10.66
C GLU A 15 -22.69 20.18 10.96
N SER A 16 -23.02 18.88 10.95
CA SER A 16 -22.07 17.80 11.26
C SER A 16 -22.12 16.62 10.30
N ALA A 17 -21.07 15.80 10.31
CA ALA A 17 -20.98 14.58 9.51
C ALA A 17 -22.08 13.57 9.87
N GLU A 18 -22.48 13.49 11.14
CA GLU A 18 -23.58 12.63 11.59
C GLU A 18 -24.94 13.10 11.07
N GLU A 19 -25.19 14.42 11.05
CA GLU A 19 -26.42 14.95 10.46
C GLU A 19 -26.48 14.68 8.96
N LEU A 20 -25.34 14.81 8.27
CA LEU A 20 -25.23 14.44 6.86
C LEU A 20 -25.49 12.94 6.64
N LEU A 21 -24.92 12.09 7.50
CA LEU A 21 -25.14 10.65 7.45
C LEU A 21 -26.62 10.31 7.59
N VAL A 22 -27.30 10.89 8.59
CA VAL A 22 -28.74 10.69 8.80
C VAL A 22 -29.55 11.17 7.60
N ALA A 23 -29.20 12.32 7.01
CA ALA A 23 -29.87 12.81 5.81
C ALA A 23 -29.73 11.84 4.62
N LEU A 24 -28.53 11.29 4.40
CA LEU A 24 -28.30 10.28 3.37
C LEU A 24 -29.02 8.95 3.70
N GLU A 25 -29.15 8.57 4.97
CA GLU A 25 -29.90 7.37 5.38
C GLU A 25 -31.42 7.48 5.19
N LEU A 26 -31.97 8.69 5.32
CA LEU A 26 -33.41 8.94 5.20
C LEU A 26 -33.85 9.17 3.75
N THR A 27 -32.91 9.30 2.82
CA THR A 27 -33.21 9.55 1.40
C THR A 27 -32.87 8.34 0.53
N PRO A 28 -33.54 8.16 -0.63
CA PRO A 28 -33.19 7.09 -1.55
C PRO A 28 -31.78 7.26 -2.14
N PRO A 29 -30.98 6.20 -2.33
CA PRO A 29 -29.62 6.31 -2.87
C PRO A 29 -29.53 7.00 -4.24
N GLU A 30 -30.61 7.00 -5.02
CA GLU A 30 -30.69 7.65 -6.32
C GLU A 30 -30.54 9.19 -6.25
N VAL A 31 -30.74 9.79 -5.07
CA VAL A 31 -30.62 11.24 -4.87
C VAL A 31 -29.35 11.66 -4.13
N ASP A 32 -28.49 10.72 -3.74
CA ASP A 32 -27.23 11.02 -3.04
C ASP A 32 -26.37 12.01 -3.84
N GLU A 33 -26.26 11.84 -5.16
CA GLU A 33 -25.49 12.75 -6.01
C GLU A 33 -26.09 14.16 -6.03
N GLU A 34 -27.42 14.27 -6.04
CA GLU A 34 -28.11 15.57 -5.97
C GLU A 34 -27.83 16.25 -4.63
N LEU A 35 -27.97 15.54 -3.51
CA LEU A 35 -27.71 16.07 -2.17
C LEU A 35 -26.24 16.48 -2.00
N LEU A 36 -25.32 15.63 -2.44
CA LEU A 36 -23.88 15.93 -2.41
C LEU A 36 -23.53 17.13 -3.29
N SER A 37 -24.20 17.33 -4.42
CA SER A 37 -23.99 18.49 -5.29
C SER A 37 -24.42 19.81 -4.63
N GLN A 38 -25.46 19.78 -3.78
CA GLN A 38 -25.91 20.95 -3.01
C GLN A 38 -24.90 21.35 -1.92
N ILE A 39 -24.20 20.37 -1.34
CA ILE A 39 -23.14 20.58 -0.34
C ILE A 39 -21.86 21.07 -1.02
N GLY A 40 -21.43 20.37 -2.07
CA GLY A 40 -20.20 20.65 -2.81
C GLY A 40 -18.97 20.77 -1.91
N GLU A 41 -18.13 21.78 -2.15
CA GLU A 41 -16.90 22.01 -1.38
C GLU A 41 -17.10 22.34 0.09
N LYS A 42 -18.32 22.72 0.50
CA LYS A 42 -18.63 22.98 1.90
C LYS A 42 -18.66 21.72 2.75
N ILE A 43 -18.56 20.53 2.14
CA ILE A 43 -18.38 19.27 2.86
C ILE A 43 -17.17 19.33 3.80
N THR A 44 -16.18 20.16 3.49
CA THR A 44 -14.98 20.36 4.32
C THR A 44 -15.21 21.18 5.59
N GLU A 45 -16.38 21.80 5.74
CA GLU A 45 -16.83 22.41 7.00
C GLU A 45 -17.59 21.42 7.87
N ILE A 46 -18.15 20.36 7.28
CA ILE A 46 -18.97 19.32 7.92
C ILE A 46 -18.11 18.13 8.33
N VAL A 47 -17.18 17.74 7.45
CA VAL A 47 -16.27 16.60 7.55
C VAL A 47 -14.87 17.14 7.72
N THR A 48 -14.37 17.05 8.93
CA THR A 48 -13.18 17.77 9.41
C THR A 48 -12.03 16.84 9.76
N ASN A 49 -12.28 15.54 9.91
CA ASN A 49 -11.28 14.55 10.30
C ASN A 49 -11.45 13.20 9.58
N ASP A 50 -10.46 12.32 9.77
CA ASP A 50 -10.41 10.99 9.17
C ASP A 50 -11.58 10.07 9.54
N GLU A 51 -12.08 10.16 10.78
CA GLU A 51 -13.16 9.29 11.27
C GLU A 51 -14.49 9.66 10.61
N GLU A 52 -14.81 10.95 10.57
CA GLU A 52 -16.00 11.49 9.88
C GLU A 52 -15.96 11.20 8.38
N PHE A 53 -14.78 11.29 7.75
CA PHE A 53 -14.62 10.98 6.34
C PHE A 53 -14.92 9.52 6.04
N LEU A 54 -14.38 8.60 6.85
CA LEU A 54 -14.61 7.16 6.71
C LEU A 54 -16.08 6.80 6.99
N LEU A 55 -16.69 7.39 8.02
CA LEU A 55 -18.10 7.19 8.37
C LEU A 55 -19.03 7.40 7.17
N LEU A 56 -18.85 8.53 6.46
CA LEU A 56 -19.65 8.85 5.29
C LEU A 56 -19.25 8.01 4.06
N LEU A 57 -17.94 7.75 3.89
CA LEU A 57 -17.46 6.91 2.78
C LEU A 57 -18.05 5.49 2.85
N GLU A 58 -18.17 4.93 4.07
CA GLU A 58 -18.79 3.65 4.37
C GLU A 58 -20.27 3.63 3.99
N LYS A 59 -21.04 4.68 4.32
CA LYS A 59 -22.48 4.70 4.02
C LYS A 59 -22.78 4.77 2.53
N ILE A 60 -22.00 5.55 1.78
CA ILE A 60 -22.17 5.72 0.33
C ILE A 60 -21.86 4.40 -0.44
N ILE A 61 -21.58 3.28 0.26
CA ILE A 61 -21.39 1.92 -0.30
C ILE A 61 -22.71 1.17 -0.48
N ASP A 62 -23.80 1.59 0.18
CA ASP A 62 -24.95 0.70 0.37
C ASP A 62 -25.64 0.28 -0.95
N THR A 63 -25.50 1.08 -2.01
CA THR A 63 -25.79 0.66 -3.38
C THR A 63 -24.60 -0.08 -3.97
N LYS A 64 -24.64 -1.43 -3.93
CA LYS A 64 -23.59 -2.31 -4.49
C LYS A 64 -23.12 -1.84 -5.85
N GLY A 65 -21.85 -1.43 -5.88
CA GLY A 65 -21.17 -1.02 -7.10
C GLY A 65 -21.50 0.39 -7.56
N ALA A 66 -22.11 1.28 -6.77
CA ALA A 66 -22.19 2.69 -7.10
C ALA A 66 -20.79 3.35 -7.08
N SER A 67 -20.62 4.40 -7.88
CA SER A 67 -19.37 5.17 -7.93
C SER A 67 -19.27 6.08 -6.71
N LYS A 68 -18.10 6.12 -6.08
CA LYS A 68 -17.82 7.03 -4.94
C LYS A 68 -17.28 8.39 -5.36
N GLN A 69 -17.01 8.58 -6.65
CA GLN A 69 -16.50 9.85 -7.15
C GLN A 69 -17.34 11.08 -6.80
N PRO A 70 -18.70 11.06 -6.78
CA PRO A 70 -19.48 12.22 -6.38
C PRO A 70 -19.11 12.75 -4.99
N TYR A 71 -18.98 11.85 -4.01
CA TYR A 71 -18.53 12.20 -2.66
C TYR A 71 -17.09 12.72 -2.65
N LEU A 72 -16.18 12.02 -3.33
CA LEU A 72 -14.77 12.43 -3.38
C LEU A 72 -14.59 13.81 -4.07
N ARG A 73 -15.42 14.13 -5.07
CA ARG A 73 -15.44 15.43 -5.76
C ARG A 73 -15.80 16.58 -4.84
N CYS A 74 -16.64 16.35 -3.83
CA CYS A 74 -16.98 17.38 -2.85
C CYS A 74 -15.75 17.84 -2.06
N PHE A 75 -14.74 17.00 -1.86
CA PHE A 75 -13.50 17.42 -1.18
C PHE A 75 -12.51 18.12 -2.10
N GLY A 76 -12.42 17.68 -3.36
CA GLY A 76 -11.39 18.17 -4.28
C GLY A 76 -9.98 18.03 -3.68
N ASP A 77 -9.16 19.08 -3.82
CA ASP A 77 -7.79 19.12 -3.29
C ASP A 77 -7.70 19.10 -1.76
N LYS A 78 -8.80 19.40 -1.05
CA LYS A 78 -8.90 19.37 0.42
C LYS A 78 -9.07 17.96 0.97
N LEU A 79 -9.15 16.93 0.13
CA LEU A 79 -9.20 15.53 0.57
C LEU A 79 -8.00 15.16 1.46
N ASN A 80 -6.86 15.83 1.25
CA ASN A 80 -5.65 15.70 2.07
C ASN A 80 -5.80 16.17 3.53
N LYS A 81 -6.89 16.87 3.88
CA LYS A 81 -7.18 17.30 5.25
C LYS A 81 -7.88 16.22 6.06
N VAL A 82 -8.56 15.31 5.38
CA VAL A 82 -9.39 14.25 5.99
C VAL A 82 -8.85 12.85 5.72
N VAL A 83 -7.82 12.72 4.88
CA VAL A 83 -7.03 11.49 4.75
C VAL A 83 -5.61 11.81 5.15
N THR A 84 -5.30 11.61 6.43
CA THR A 84 -4.06 12.08 7.03
C THR A 84 -3.11 10.95 7.45
N LYS A 85 -3.61 9.71 7.51
CA LYS A 85 -2.87 8.54 8.03
C LYS A 85 -2.92 7.35 7.07
N GLY A 86 -1.92 6.46 7.17
CA GLY A 86 -1.87 5.20 6.42
C GLY A 86 -3.10 4.33 6.66
N GLU A 87 -3.59 4.24 7.89
CA GLU A 87 -4.82 3.49 8.22
C GLU A 87 -6.05 4.05 7.48
N THR A 88 -6.19 5.37 7.40
CA THR A 88 -7.29 6.02 6.65
C THR A 88 -7.15 5.76 5.16
N LEU A 89 -5.94 5.86 4.61
CA LEU A 89 -5.64 5.54 3.22
C LEU A 89 -6.07 4.10 2.89
N LYS A 90 -5.60 3.13 3.67
CA LYS A 90 -5.95 1.71 3.54
C LYS A 90 -7.45 1.47 3.60
N LYS A 91 -8.12 1.97 4.65
CA LYS A 91 -9.58 1.81 4.78
C LYS A 91 -10.33 2.43 3.61
N SER A 92 -9.91 3.61 3.15
CA SER A 92 -10.52 4.24 1.98
C SER A 92 -10.40 3.37 0.74
N LEU A 93 -9.20 2.83 0.47
CA LEU A 93 -8.97 1.93 -0.66
C LEU A 93 -9.80 0.65 -0.55
N ALA A 94 -9.93 0.08 0.65
CA ALA A 94 -10.76 -1.10 0.91
C ALA A 94 -12.26 -0.84 0.60
N LEU A 95 -12.74 0.37 0.86
CA LEU A 95 -14.11 0.81 0.62
C LEU A 95 -14.37 1.21 -0.84
N LEU A 96 -13.32 1.46 -1.63
CA LEU A 96 -13.38 1.82 -3.05
C LEU A 96 -13.30 0.56 -3.93
N CYS A 97 -14.43 -0.08 -4.19
CA CYS A 97 -14.46 -1.34 -4.95
C CYS A 97 -14.17 -1.22 -6.45
N ARG A 98 -14.18 0.00 -7.02
CA ARG A 98 -13.96 0.24 -8.46
C ARG A 98 -12.56 0.79 -8.71
N PRO A 99 -11.77 0.23 -9.65
CA PRO A 99 -10.46 0.78 -10.01
C PRO A 99 -10.52 2.27 -10.39
N SER A 100 -11.56 2.70 -11.11
CA SER A 100 -11.76 4.12 -11.47
C SER A 100 -11.92 5.05 -10.26
N ASP A 101 -12.46 4.55 -9.16
CA ASP A 101 -12.68 5.35 -7.94
C ASP A 101 -11.39 5.40 -7.12
N GLN A 102 -10.62 4.31 -7.11
CA GLN A 102 -9.27 4.24 -6.54
C GLN A 102 -8.30 5.18 -7.28
N GLU A 103 -8.26 5.13 -8.62
CA GLU A 103 -7.45 6.03 -9.44
C GLU A 103 -7.82 7.50 -9.19
N TYR A 104 -9.12 7.82 -9.19
CA TYR A 104 -9.60 9.17 -8.89
C TYR A 104 -9.20 9.63 -7.48
N PHE A 105 -9.38 8.77 -6.48
CA PHE A 105 -9.04 9.05 -5.09
C PHE A 105 -7.54 9.33 -4.91
N LEU A 106 -6.69 8.45 -5.44
CA LEU A 106 -5.24 8.58 -5.39
C LEU A 106 -4.76 9.83 -6.13
N ALA A 107 -5.30 10.08 -7.34
CA ALA A 107 -4.97 11.28 -8.12
C ALA A 107 -5.37 12.58 -7.40
N THR A 108 -6.54 12.57 -6.76
CA THR A 108 -7.07 13.74 -6.02
C THR A 108 -6.25 14.04 -4.77
N LEU A 109 -5.82 13.01 -4.03
CA LEU A 109 -4.88 13.19 -2.91
C LEU A 109 -3.53 13.74 -3.38
N GLY A 110 -3.04 13.20 -4.49
CA GLY A 110 -1.76 13.54 -5.06
C GLY A 110 -0.57 13.07 -4.22
N GLN A 111 0.62 13.15 -4.84
CA GLN A 111 1.86 12.61 -4.27
C GLN A 111 2.16 13.15 -2.86
N SER A 112 2.01 14.47 -2.63
CA SER A 112 2.41 15.06 -1.35
C SER A 112 1.54 14.58 -0.18
N ALA A 113 0.24 14.35 -0.38
CA ALA A 113 -0.63 13.87 0.68
C ALA A 113 -0.38 12.39 0.95
N LEU A 114 -0.29 11.57 -0.11
CA LEU A 114 0.01 10.14 0.00
C LEU A 114 1.32 9.89 0.76
N ARG A 115 2.37 10.65 0.45
CA ARG A 115 3.66 10.56 1.17
C ARG A 115 3.58 10.95 2.64
N LYS A 116 2.61 11.78 3.04
CA LYS A 116 2.38 12.12 4.46
C LYS A 116 1.62 11.02 5.20
N CYS A 117 0.76 10.29 4.51
CA CYS A 117 0.05 9.13 5.08
C CYS A 117 1.00 7.95 5.36
N ILE A 118 2.07 7.82 4.57
CA ILE A 118 3.02 6.70 4.64
C ILE A 118 4.18 7.02 5.59
N SER A 119 4.22 6.30 6.71
CA SER A 119 5.27 6.38 7.73
C SER A 119 6.20 5.16 7.72
N ASN A 120 5.76 4.03 7.19
CA ASN A 120 6.55 2.79 7.16
C ASN A 120 6.19 1.89 5.96
N VAL A 121 6.92 0.78 5.80
CA VAL A 121 6.72 -0.19 4.72
C VAL A 121 5.35 -0.90 4.78
N GLY A 122 4.83 -1.10 5.99
CA GLY A 122 3.51 -1.68 6.24
C GLY A 122 2.41 -0.81 5.66
N ASP A 123 2.46 0.51 5.84
CA ASP A 123 1.45 1.42 5.26
C ASP A 123 1.38 1.30 3.73
N ILE A 124 2.53 1.08 3.06
CA ILE A 124 2.58 0.86 1.60
C ILE A 124 1.97 -0.50 1.26
N ALA A 125 2.38 -1.56 1.95
CA ALA A 125 1.91 -2.92 1.72
C ALA A 125 0.40 -3.06 1.95
N GLU A 126 -0.11 -2.44 3.01
CA GLU A 126 -1.54 -2.42 3.33
C GLU A 126 -2.33 -1.60 2.32
N ALA A 127 -1.80 -0.50 1.79
CA ALA A 127 -2.46 0.22 0.70
C ALA A 127 -2.55 -0.65 -0.56
N LEU A 128 -1.44 -1.30 -0.94
CA LEU A 128 -1.36 -2.19 -2.10
C LEU A 128 -2.30 -3.39 -2.01
N GLU A 129 -2.51 -3.96 -0.81
CA GLU A 129 -3.43 -5.08 -0.59
C GLU A 129 -4.87 -4.79 -1.07
N TRP A 130 -5.28 -3.53 -1.04
CA TRP A 130 -6.63 -3.11 -1.41
C TRP A 130 -6.72 -2.52 -2.82
N LEU A 131 -5.62 -2.42 -3.56
CA LEU A 131 -5.65 -1.95 -4.94
C LEU A 131 -6.11 -3.06 -5.87
N TYR A 132 -7.01 -2.71 -6.79
CA TYR A 132 -7.54 -3.66 -7.78
C TYR A 132 -7.05 -3.30 -9.19
N GLY A 133 -6.81 -4.32 -10.01
CA GLY A 133 -6.38 -4.15 -11.39
C GLY A 133 -4.94 -3.63 -11.48
N LYS A 134 -4.68 -2.68 -12.40
CA LYS A 134 -3.33 -2.12 -12.62
C LYS A 134 -2.97 -0.95 -11.69
N THR A 135 -3.74 -0.76 -10.61
CA THR A 135 -3.63 0.43 -9.76
C THR A 135 -2.35 0.41 -8.90
N ASP A 136 -1.73 -0.76 -8.69
CA ASP A 136 -0.44 -0.92 -7.99
C ASP A 136 0.65 -0.06 -8.65
N SER A 137 0.83 -0.23 -9.96
CA SER A 137 1.82 0.52 -10.74
C SER A 137 1.58 2.02 -10.64
N PHE A 138 0.32 2.45 -10.78
CA PHE A 138 -0.09 3.85 -10.66
C PHE A 138 0.22 4.41 -9.27
N PHE A 139 -0.12 3.67 -8.21
CA PHE A 139 0.16 4.08 -6.83
C PHE A 139 1.67 4.23 -6.57
N LEU A 140 2.47 3.23 -6.97
CA LEU A 140 3.93 3.23 -6.80
C LEU A 140 4.60 4.35 -7.59
N GLU A 141 4.16 4.61 -8.82
CA GLU A 141 4.63 5.75 -9.62
C GLU A 141 4.26 7.08 -8.98
N LEU A 142 3.02 7.20 -8.49
CA LEU A 142 2.51 8.43 -7.88
C LEU A 142 3.24 8.79 -6.59
N ILE A 143 3.45 7.82 -5.68
CA ILE A 143 4.26 8.06 -4.47
C ILE A 143 5.75 8.15 -4.80
N GLY A 144 6.20 7.55 -5.90
CA GLY A 144 7.56 7.57 -6.41
C GLY A 144 8.45 6.48 -5.82
N TRP A 145 9.14 5.77 -6.68
CA TRP A 145 10.00 4.62 -6.33
C TRP A 145 11.08 4.94 -5.29
N ASP A 146 11.77 6.07 -5.39
CA ASP A 146 12.80 6.45 -4.40
C ASP A 146 12.21 6.60 -2.99
N PHE A 147 10.96 7.07 -2.90
CA PHE A 147 10.25 7.19 -1.64
C PHE A 147 9.85 5.83 -1.08
N VAL A 148 9.56 4.84 -1.92
CA VAL A 148 9.31 3.45 -1.50
C VAL A 148 10.60 2.81 -0.99
N ILE A 149 11.67 2.90 -1.80
CA ILE A 149 12.97 2.27 -1.53
C ILE A 149 13.56 2.71 -0.19
N LYS A 150 13.38 3.97 0.22
CA LYS A 150 13.90 4.47 1.51
C LYS A 150 13.36 3.69 2.73
N PHE A 151 12.20 3.03 2.62
CA PHE A 151 11.62 2.23 3.70
C PHE A 151 12.11 0.78 3.69
N ILE A 152 12.85 0.36 2.66
CA ILE A 152 13.39 -0.99 2.52
C ILE A 152 14.78 -1.02 3.12
N ASN A 153 14.86 -1.39 4.39
CA ASN A 153 16.11 -1.41 5.16
C ASN A 153 16.46 -2.80 5.74
N SER A 154 15.61 -3.80 5.52
CA SER A 154 15.79 -5.17 5.99
C SER A 154 15.20 -6.16 4.98
N GLY A 155 15.62 -7.43 5.08
CA GLY A 155 15.06 -8.49 4.25
C GLY A 155 13.57 -8.71 4.52
N ALA A 156 13.12 -8.43 5.75
CA ALA A 156 11.70 -8.44 6.11
C ALA A 156 10.92 -7.36 5.35
N CYS A 157 11.40 -6.11 5.34
CA CYS A 157 10.77 -5.01 4.59
C CYS A 157 10.69 -5.32 3.09
N LEU A 158 11.77 -5.86 2.52
CA LEU A 158 11.82 -6.26 1.12
C LEU A 158 10.78 -7.35 0.83
N SER A 159 10.72 -8.38 1.68
CA SER A 159 9.75 -9.47 1.56
C SER A 159 8.31 -8.98 1.62
N THR A 160 8.02 -8.07 2.56
CA THR A 160 6.69 -7.48 2.73
C THR A 160 6.25 -6.78 1.44
N LEU A 161 7.08 -5.90 0.86
CA LEU A 161 6.68 -5.20 -0.37
C LEU A 161 6.59 -6.10 -1.58
N VAL A 162 7.59 -6.97 -1.80
CA VAL A 162 7.63 -7.83 -2.99
C VAL A 162 6.41 -8.76 -3.05
N LYS A 163 5.89 -9.19 -1.88
CA LYS A 163 4.66 -9.99 -1.80
C LYS A 163 3.37 -9.21 -1.99
N SER A 164 3.40 -7.91 -1.78
CA SER A 164 2.23 -7.03 -1.88
C SER A 164 2.06 -6.44 -3.28
N ILE A 165 2.93 -6.78 -4.23
CA ILE A 165 2.89 -6.27 -5.61
C ILE A 165 2.94 -7.42 -6.61
N GLU A 166 2.45 -7.17 -7.82
CA GLU A 166 2.57 -8.11 -8.92
C GLU A 166 4.05 -8.36 -9.33
N LEU A 167 4.30 -9.49 -9.99
CA LEU A 167 5.65 -9.94 -10.35
C LEU A 167 6.42 -8.91 -11.22
N GLN A 168 5.71 -8.16 -12.06
CA GLN A 168 6.35 -7.18 -12.94
C GLN A 168 6.87 -5.98 -12.15
N GLU A 169 6.08 -5.47 -11.21
CA GLU A 169 6.39 -4.38 -10.30
C GLU A 169 7.49 -4.79 -9.31
N ALA A 170 7.48 -6.06 -8.86
CA ALA A 170 8.57 -6.62 -8.07
C ALA A 170 9.90 -6.60 -8.83
N ARG A 171 9.91 -6.98 -10.11
CA ARG A 171 11.12 -6.90 -10.94
C ARG A 171 11.59 -5.46 -11.14
N GLU A 172 10.65 -4.53 -11.35
CA GLU A 172 10.96 -3.12 -11.48
C GLU A 172 11.54 -2.54 -10.18
N LEU A 173 10.96 -2.89 -9.02
CA LEU A 173 11.47 -2.50 -7.70
C LEU A 173 12.92 -2.96 -7.52
N LEU A 174 13.20 -4.22 -7.77
CA LEU A 174 14.56 -4.79 -7.63
C LEU A 174 15.55 -4.14 -8.60
N ALA A 175 15.12 -3.87 -9.84
CA ALA A 175 15.94 -3.17 -10.82
C ALA A 175 16.28 -1.74 -10.38
N LYS A 176 15.33 -1.00 -9.79
CA LYS A 176 15.56 0.36 -9.28
C LYS A 176 16.38 0.38 -8.00
N MET A 177 16.19 -0.59 -7.11
CA MET A 177 17.04 -0.74 -5.92
C MET A 177 18.49 -1.02 -6.31
N GLY A 178 18.69 -1.87 -7.33
CA GLY A 178 20.01 -2.41 -7.64
C GLY A 178 20.47 -3.43 -6.61
N TRP A 179 21.35 -4.34 -7.02
CA TRP A 179 21.80 -5.44 -6.17
C TRP A 179 22.55 -4.97 -4.92
N GLU A 180 23.31 -3.87 -5.00
CA GLU A 180 24.00 -3.30 -3.85
C GLU A 180 23.02 -2.99 -2.72
N LYS A 181 21.90 -2.31 -3.03
CA LYS A 181 20.89 -1.96 -2.04
C LYS A 181 20.15 -3.17 -1.51
N VAL A 182 19.81 -4.13 -2.38
CA VAL A 182 19.19 -5.39 -1.96
C VAL A 182 20.08 -6.13 -0.97
N LEU A 183 21.39 -6.19 -1.24
CA LEU A 183 22.35 -6.80 -0.34
C LEU A 183 22.46 -6.02 0.97
N GLU A 184 22.44 -4.68 0.97
CA GLU A 184 22.41 -3.87 2.19
C GLU A 184 21.22 -4.20 3.11
N CYS A 185 20.09 -4.65 2.57
CA CYS A 185 18.94 -5.09 3.38
C CYS A 185 19.17 -6.44 4.09
N ILE A 186 20.16 -7.22 3.65
CA ILE A 186 20.40 -8.58 4.12
C ILE A 186 21.59 -8.56 5.08
N GLN A 187 21.34 -8.39 6.38
CA GLN A 187 22.37 -8.28 7.40
C GLN A 187 22.40 -9.47 8.37
N SER A 188 21.38 -10.34 8.32
CA SER A 188 21.23 -11.48 9.21
C SER A 188 20.67 -12.72 8.49
N PRO A 189 20.79 -13.92 9.08
CA PRO A 189 20.15 -15.13 8.55
C PRO A 189 18.63 -14.95 8.36
N ASN A 190 17.98 -14.21 9.26
CA ASN A 190 16.55 -13.96 9.19
C ASN A 190 16.21 -13.05 8.01
N ASP A 191 16.99 -11.99 7.77
CA ASP A 191 16.79 -11.12 6.60
C ASP A 191 16.90 -11.91 5.31
N LEU A 192 17.92 -12.78 5.22
CA LEU A 192 18.12 -13.63 4.05
C LEU A 192 16.95 -14.59 3.84
N MET A 193 16.47 -15.21 4.92
CA MET A 193 15.28 -16.07 4.86
C MET A 193 14.06 -15.29 4.37
N TYR A 194 13.80 -14.09 4.90
CA TYR A 194 12.68 -13.25 4.44
C TYR A 194 12.84 -12.84 2.97
N ALA A 195 14.05 -12.47 2.54
CA ALA A 195 14.35 -12.12 1.16
C ALA A 195 14.00 -13.27 0.21
N PHE A 196 14.41 -14.51 0.51
CA PHE A 196 14.04 -15.67 -0.31
C PHE A 196 12.53 -15.93 -0.35
N ILE A 197 11.86 -15.84 0.81
CA ILE A 197 10.39 -16.02 0.86
C ILE A 197 9.68 -14.94 0.03
N GLY A 198 10.23 -13.72 -0.04
CA GLY A 198 9.68 -12.62 -0.83
C GLY A 198 9.94 -12.76 -2.33
N LEU A 199 11.20 -12.94 -2.72
CA LEU A 199 11.66 -12.96 -4.10
C LEU A 199 11.15 -14.15 -4.92
N SER A 200 10.73 -15.22 -4.25
CA SER A 200 10.06 -16.38 -4.83
C SER A 200 10.83 -17.02 -6.00
N GLY A 201 11.77 -17.92 -5.74
CA GLY A 201 12.26 -18.95 -6.68
C GLY A 201 13.08 -18.46 -7.89
N ALA A 202 12.55 -17.54 -8.67
CA ALA A 202 13.12 -17.02 -9.90
C ALA A 202 14.38 -16.15 -9.66
N SER A 203 14.46 -15.47 -8.52
CA SER A 203 15.60 -14.60 -8.17
C SER A 203 16.49 -15.16 -7.05
N ASP A 204 16.18 -16.35 -6.53
CA ASP A 204 16.93 -16.94 -5.41
C ASP A 204 18.39 -17.20 -5.80
N ARG A 205 18.62 -17.75 -7.00
CA ARG A 205 19.98 -18.04 -7.49
C ARG A 205 20.77 -16.76 -7.71
N ASP A 206 20.15 -15.76 -8.33
CA ASP A 206 20.78 -14.46 -8.54
C ASP A 206 21.18 -13.83 -7.20
N LEU A 207 20.31 -13.91 -6.18
CA LEU A 207 20.65 -13.43 -4.84
C LEU A 207 21.81 -14.22 -4.22
N ILE A 208 21.82 -15.55 -4.35
CA ILE A 208 22.92 -16.40 -3.86
C ILE A 208 24.24 -16.02 -4.55
N ASP A 209 24.23 -15.87 -5.87
CA ASP A 209 25.40 -15.51 -6.65
C ASP A 209 25.92 -14.13 -6.27
N LYS A 210 25.02 -13.16 -6.06
CA LYS A 210 25.37 -11.81 -5.60
C LYS A 210 25.93 -11.79 -4.18
N LEU A 211 25.41 -12.64 -3.28
CA LEU A 211 25.99 -12.79 -1.94
C LEU A 211 27.41 -13.38 -1.98
N VAL A 212 27.71 -14.25 -2.95
CA VAL A 212 29.07 -14.80 -3.16
C VAL A 212 29.98 -13.76 -3.79
N GLU A 213 29.54 -13.10 -4.85
CA GLU A 213 30.29 -12.06 -5.58
C GLU A 213 30.73 -10.91 -4.66
N HIS A 214 29.87 -10.53 -3.72
CA HIS A 214 30.14 -9.48 -2.74
C HIS A 214 30.70 -10.01 -1.41
N GLU A 215 31.17 -11.26 -1.36
CA GLU A 215 31.78 -11.91 -0.18
C GLU A 215 30.93 -11.86 1.11
N LYS A 216 29.61 -11.68 0.97
CA LYS A 216 28.69 -11.45 2.08
C LYS A 216 28.08 -12.75 2.63
N LEU A 217 28.18 -13.84 1.88
CA LEU A 217 27.51 -15.10 2.19
C LEU A 217 27.88 -15.65 3.59
N GLN A 218 29.17 -15.70 3.93
CA GLN A 218 29.65 -16.19 5.23
C GLN A 218 29.34 -15.22 6.37
N HIS A 219 29.25 -13.92 6.08
CA HIS A 219 28.89 -12.91 7.07
C HIS A 219 27.42 -13.05 7.49
N VAL A 220 26.54 -13.24 6.51
CA VAL A 220 25.09 -13.39 6.73
C VAL A 220 24.75 -14.76 7.29
N ILE A 221 25.49 -15.80 6.91
CA ILE A 221 25.28 -17.18 7.38
C ILE A 221 26.51 -17.62 8.21
N PRO A 222 26.56 -17.29 9.51
CA PRO A 222 27.76 -17.50 10.31
C PRO A 222 27.99 -18.97 10.72
N SER A 223 27.01 -19.85 10.51
CA SER A 223 27.11 -21.26 10.89
C SER A 223 26.31 -22.19 9.99
N THR A 224 26.68 -23.47 9.99
CA THR A 224 25.94 -24.53 9.30
C THR A 224 24.53 -24.73 9.85
N GLN A 225 24.30 -24.46 11.14
CA GLN A 225 22.96 -24.53 11.73
C GLN A 225 22.04 -23.45 11.15
N GLU A 226 22.54 -22.24 10.93
CA GLU A 226 21.77 -21.17 10.28
C GLU A 226 21.52 -21.48 8.80
N LEU A 227 22.53 -22.03 8.11
CA LEU A 227 22.38 -22.51 6.73
C LEU A 227 21.24 -23.54 6.62
N ASP A 228 21.20 -24.52 7.54
CA ASP A 228 20.15 -25.54 7.58
C ASP A 228 18.76 -24.94 7.75
N LYS A 229 18.61 -23.96 8.66
CA LYS A 229 17.34 -23.26 8.88
C LYS A 229 16.87 -22.51 7.63
N ILE A 230 17.76 -21.76 6.98
CA ILE A 230 17.46 -21.00 5.75
C ILE A 230 17.03 -21.97 4.64
N CYS A 231 17.79 -23.06 4.43
CA CYS A 231 17.48 -24.07 3.42
C CYS A 231 16.12 -24.74 3.62
N GLN A 232 15.69 -24.94 4.87
CA GLN A 232 14.41 -25.61 5.18
C GLN A 232 13.20 -24.69 5.03
N ARG A 233 13.35 -23.39 5.24
CA ARG A 233 12.22 -22.45 5.37
C ARG A 233 12.11 -21.44 4.23
N GLY A 234 13.23 -21.08 3.62
CA GLY A 234 13.28 -19.99 2.64
C GLY A 234 13.35 -20.45 1.19
N LEU A 235 13.77 -21.69 0.91
CA LEU A 235 14.18 -22.11 -0.43
C LEU A 235 13.47 -23.40 -0.89
N SER A 236 13.36 -23.55 -2.20
CA SER A 236 13.06 -24.84 -2.83
C SER A 236 14.21 -25.84 -2.60
N HIS A 237 13.93 -27.14 -2.75
CA HIS A 237 14.95 -28.17 -2.58
C HIS A 237 16.18 -27.94 -3.48
N GLU A 238 15.95 -27.56 -4.74
CA GLU A 238 17.01 -27.31 -5.71
C GLU A 238 17.87 -26.09 -5.32
N ASN A 239 17.24 -24.98 -4.92
CA ASN A 239 17.97 -23.78 -4.51
C ASN A 239 18.68 -23.97 -3.15
N ALA A 240 18.14 -24.82 -2.27
CA ALA A 240 18.80 -25.20 -1.03
C ALA A 240 20.08 -26.00 -1.28
N LEU A 241 20.07 -26.95 -2.23
CA LEU A 241 21.28 -27.67 -2.64
C LEU A 241 22.31 -26.71 -3.24
N TYR A 242 21.87 -25.77 -4.07
CA TYR A 242 22.72 -24.76 -4.68
C TYR A 242 23.41 -23.88 -3.63
N LEU A 243 22.64 -23.34 -2.68
CA LEU A 243 23.16 -22.52 -1.58
C LEU A 243 24.20 -23.29 -0.75
N ARG A 244 23.95 -24.57 -0.44
CA ARG A 244 24.90 -25.41 0.31
C ARG A 244 26.22 -25.62 -0.44
N ALA A 245 26.17 -25.80 -1.76
CA ALA A 245 27.37 -25.93 -2.59
C ALA A 245 28.20 -24.64 -2.53
N LYS A 246 27.58 -23.49 -2.80
CA LYS A 246 28.23 -22.17 -2.74
C LYS A 246 28.79 -21.80 -1.38
N TYR A 247 28.07 -22.16 -0.32
CA TYR A 247 28.53 -21.95 1.05
C TYR A 247 29.77 -22.80 1.38
N SER A 248 29.85 -24.02 0.88
CA SER A 248 31.01 -24.90 1.08
C SER A 248 32.25 -24.41 0.32
N GLU A 249 32.07 -24.01 -0.94
CA GLU A 249 33.13 -23.46 -1.81
C GLU A 249 33.81 -22.22 -1.19
N THR A 250 33.00 -21.30 -0.65
CA THR A 250 33.49 -20.07 -0.02
C THR A 250 34.22 -20.33 1.29
N LYS A 251 33.78 -21.31 2.09
CA LYS A 251 34.45 -21.67 3.36
C LYS A 251 35.81 -22.35 3.15
N SER A 252 36.01 -23.04 2.03
CA SER A 252 37.32 -23.63 1.68
C SER A 252 38.33 -22.61 1.13
N SER A 253 37.89 -21.39 0.82
CA SER A 253 38.69 -20.33 0.20
C SER A 253 39.16 -19.25 1.20
N VAL A 254 38.71 -19.32 2.46
CA VAL A 254 39.07 -18.45 3.59
C VAL A 254 39.88 -19.24 4.60
#